data_AF-A0A392TG51-F1
#
_entry.id   AF-A0A392TG51-F1
#
_cell.length_a   1.000
_cell.length_b   1.000
_cell.length_c   1.000
_cell.angle_alpha   90.00
_cell.angle_beta   90.00
_cell.angle_gamma   90.00
#
_symmetry.space_group_name_H-M   'P 1'
#
loop_
_entity.id
_entity.type
_entity.pdbx_description
1 polymer ?
#
loop_
_entity_poly.entity_id
_entity_poly.type
_entity_poly.pdbx_seq_one_letter_code
_entity_poly.pdbx_strand_id
1 'polypeptide(L)' 'MTVLPSHEEIKAAVFALNKDSAPGPDGFGAYFFHLYWDIVKTDVINAVLEFFTTSWILPGFNSNIIALLPKTPDASSID' A
#
# COMPACT_ATOMS: atom_id res chain seq x y z
N MET A 1 -14.49 13.45 13.89
CA MET A 1 -13.07 13.13 14.12
C MET A 1 -12.94 11.63 14.12
N THR A 2 -12.22 11.06 13.16
CA THR A 2 -12.00 9.61 13.07
C THR A 2 -11.16 9.16 14.26
N VAL A 3 -11.63 8.13 14.96
CA VAL A 3 -10.91 7.50 16.07
C VAL A 3 -9.56 6.98 15.56
N LEU A 4 -8.52 6.99 16.41
CA LEU A 4 -7.24 6.39 16.06
C LEU A 4 -7.43 4.88 15.82
N PRO A 5 -6.95 4.34 14.69
CA PRO A 5 -7.07 2.92 14.41
C PRO A 5 -6.24 2.11 15.40
N SER A 6 -6.76 0.95 15.79
CA SER A 6 -6.03 -0.03 16.59
C SER A 6 -4.96 -0.75 15.77
N HIS A 7 -3.99 -1.37 16.46
CA HIS A 7 -2.92 -2.15 15.82
C HIS A 7 -3.49 -3.31 14.99
N GLU A 8 -4.55 -3.95 15.49
CA GLU A 8 -5.27 -5.03 14.82
C GLU A 8 -5.98 -4.54 13.55
N GLU A 9 -6.62 -3.36 13.59
CA GLU A 9 -7.27 -2.78 12.40
C GLU A 9 -6.25 -2.42 11.32
N ILE A 10 -5.11 -1.84 11.70
CA ILE A 10 -4.02 -1.52 10.76
C ILE A 10 -3.50 -2.81 10.11
N LYS A 11 -3.24 -3.84 10.91
CA LYS A 11 -2.81 -5.15 10.39
C LYS A 11 -3.84 -5.74 9.45
N ALA A 12 -5.12 -5.75 9.84
CA ALA A 12 -6.19 -6.30 9.03
C ALA A 12 -6.29 -5.58 7.67
N ALA A 13 -6.16 -4.24 7.66
CA ALA A 13 -6.16 -3.45 6.44
C ALA A 13 -4.97 -3.79 5.52
N VAL A 14 -3.76 -3.93 6.07
CA VAL A 14 -2.57 -4.34 5.30
C VAL A 14 -2.75 -5.74 4.71
N PHE A 15 -3.29 -6.69 5.48
CA PHE A 15 -3.50 -8.07 5.03
C PHE A 15 -4.69 -8.24 4.08
N ALA A 16 -5.59 -7.26 4.01
CA ALA A 16 -6.67 -7.21 3.02
C ALA A 16 -6.20 -6.75 1.62
N LEU A 17 -4.97 -6.24 1.49
CA LEU A 17 -4.41 -5.85 0.20
C LEU A 17 -4.19 -7.07 -0.70
N ASN A 18 -4.51 -6.93 -1.99
CA ASN A 18 -4.23 -7.98 -2.98
C ASN A 18 -2.71 -8.13 -3.17
N LYS A 19 -2.19 -9.31 -2.84
CA LYS A 19 -0.76 -9.68 -2.93
C LYS A 19 -0.20 -9.59 -4.36
N ASP A 20 -1.03 -9.78 -5.38
CA ASP A 20 -0.64 -9.82 -6.78
C ASP A 20 -0.79 -8.44 -7.46
N SER A 21 -1.15 -7.41 -6.69
CA SER A 21 -1.18 -6.03 -7.18
C SER A 21 0.20 -5.54 -7.58
N ALA A 22 0.25 -4.70 -8.61
CA ALA A 22 1.48 -4.04 -9.02
C ALA A 22 2.10 -3.24 -7.85
N PRO A 23 3.43 -3.29 -7.67
CA PRO A 23 4.11 -2.52 -6.64
C PRO A 23 4.00 -1.02 -6.90
N GLY A 24 4.16 -0.23 -5.84
CA GLY A 24 4.32 1.21 -5.98
C GLY A 24 5.62 1.59 -6.71
N PRO A 25 5.84 2.90 -6.94
CA PRO A 25 7.12 3.41 -7.47
C PRO A 25 8.35 3.04 -6.64
N ASP A 26 8.15 2.63 -5.39
CA ASP A 26 9.16 2.13 -4.46
C ASP A 26 9.56 0.67 -4.69
N GLY A 27 8.82 -0.06 -5.55
CA GLY A 27 9.04 -1.47 -5.83
C GLY A 27 8.45 -2.43 -4.79
N PHE A 28 7.73 -1.93 -3.77
CA PHE A 28 7.14 -2.77 -2.72
C PHE A 28 5.63 -2.93 -2.90
N GLY A 29 5.21 -4.16 -3.18
CA GLY A 29 3.80 -4.54 -3.24
C GLY A 29 3.27 -5.07 -1.91
N ALA A 30 1.97 -5.38 -1.85
CA ALA A 30 1.33 -5.95 -0.67
C ALA A 30 2.02 -7.22 -0.15
N TYR A 31 2.55 -8.05 -1.06
CA TYR A 31 3.31 -9.25 -0.73
C TYR A 31 4.50 -8.99 0.21
N PHE A 32 5.22 -7.87 0.01
CA PHE A 32 6.35 -7.49 0.88
C PHE A 32 5.89 -7.27 2.32
N PHE A 33 4.82 -6.49 2.51
CA PHE A 33 4.28 -6.18 3.83
C PHE A 33 3.70 -7.41 4.53
N HIS A 34 3.16 -8.37 3.77
CA HIS A 34 2.68 -9.64 4.32
C HIS A 34 3.84 -10.52 4.78
N LEU A 35 4.86 -10.69 3.92
CA LEU A 35 5.99 -11.58 4.17
C LEU A 35 6.90 -11.08 5.29
N TYR A 36 7.16 -9.78 5.32
CA TYR A 36 8.08 -9.16 6.28
C TYR A 36 7.37 -8.41 7.41
N TRP A 37 6.08 -8.69 7.63
CA TRP A 37 5.26 -8.01 8.64
C TRP A 37 5.95 -7.94 10.01
N ASP A 38 6.54 -9.04 10.48
CA ASP A 38 7.19 -9.06 11.79
C ASP A 38 8.40 -8.15 11.92
N ILE A 39 9.01 -7.76 10.79
CA ILE A 39 10.11 -6.81 10.71
C ILE A 39 9.57 -5.38 10.61
N VAL A 40 8.60 -5.13 9.71
CA VAL A 40 8.17 -3.76 9.34
C VAL A 40 6.95 -3.24 10.11
N LYS A 41 6.24 -4.08 10.88
CA LYS A 41 4.96 -3.74 11.54
C LYS A 41 5.04 -2.48 12.38
N THR A 42 6.13 -2.29 13.12
CA THR A 42 6.29 -1.14 14.01
C THR A 42 6.31 0.16 13.21
N ASP A 43 7.06 0.19 12.12
CA ASP A 43 7.18 1.38 11.26
C ASP A 43 5.87 1.69 10.55
N VAL A 44 5.19 0.66 10.02
CA VAL A 44 3.88 0.81 9.37
C VAL A 44 2.84 1.36 10.33
N ILE A 45 2.76 0.81 11.55
CA ILE A 45 1.81 1.26 12.57
C ILE A 45 2.09 2.70 12.97
N ASN A 46 3.36 3.04 13.23
CA ASN A 46 3.74 4.40 13.60
C ASN A 46 3.40 5.41 12.51
N ALA A 47 3.69 5.09 11.24
CA ALA A 47 3.35 5.95 10.11
C ALA A 47 1.84 6.18 9.97
N VAL A 48 1.03 5.13 10.17
CA VAL A 48 -0.44 5.26 10.13
C VAL A 48 -0.94 6.12 11.28
N LEU A 49 -0.49 5.87 12.51
CA LEU A 49 -0.88 6.67 13.68
C LEU A 49 -0.43 8.12 13.56
N GLU A 50 0.76 8.38 13.04
CA GLU A 50 1.26 9.73 12.74
C GLU A 50 0.34 10.43 11.75
N PHE A 51 -0.06 9.76 10.66
CA PHE A 51 -1.01 10.34 9.70
C PHE A 51 -2.35 10.71 10.36
N PHE A 52 -2.94 9.82 11.16
CA PHE A 52 -4.23 10.09 11.80
C PHE A 52 -4.15 11.14 12.93
N THR A 53 -2.96 11.39 13.50
CA THR A 53 -2.76 12.42 14.53
C THR A 53 -2.39 13.78 13.95
N THR A 54 -1.54 13.81 12.92
CA THR A 54 -0.97 15.05 12.34
C THR A 54 -1.66 15.48 11.05
N SER A 55 -2.43 14.59 10.42
CA SER A 55 -2.94 14.75 9.05
C SER A 55 -1.82 14.94 8.01
N TRP A 56 -0.59 14.52 8.34
CA TRP A 56 0.56 14.62 7.47
C TRP A 56 0.99 13.23 7.00
N ILE A 57 1.36 13.14 5.72
CA ILE A 57 1.90 11.94 5.11
C ILE A 57 3.22 12.31 4.43
N LEU A 58 4.22 11.41 4.50
CA LEU A 58 5.48 11.63 3.81
C LEU A 58 5.24 11.84 2.31
N PRO A 59 5.81 12.91 1.71
CA PRO A 59 5.76 13.10 0.27
C PRO A 59 6.29 11.84 -0.45
N GLY A 60 5.47 11.27 -1.33
CA GLY A 60 5.83 10.05 -2.08
C GLY A 60 5.10 8.78 -1.63
N PHE A 61 4.55 8.72 -0.42
CA PHE A 61 3.82 7.54 0.09
C PHE A 61 2.53 7.23 -0.70
N ASN A 62 1.93 8.24 -1.34
CA ASN A 62 0.74 8.07 -2.19
C ASN A 62 1.08 8.11 -3.69
N SER A 63 2.36 8.05 -4.06
CA SER A 63 2.76 8.04 -5.46
C SER A 63 2.32 6.73 -6.12
N ASN A 64 1.74 6.84 -7.32
CA ASN A 64 1.27 5.69 -8.09
C ASN A 64 1.86 5.73 -9.50
N ILE A 65 2.12 4.56 -10.09
CA ILE A 65 2.53 4.43 -11.49
C ILE A 65 1.27 4.30 -12.34
N ILE A 66 1.05 5.27 -13.25
CA ILE A 66 -0.03 5.18 -14.22
C ILE A 66 0.50 4.48 -15.47
N ALA A 67 0.04 3.24 -15.70
CA ALA A 67 0.26 2.52 -16.95
C ALA A 67 -0.99 2.62 -17.84
N LEU A 68 -0.84 3.19 -19.04
CA LEU A 68 -1.93 3.25 -20.03
C LEU A 68 -1.91 1.99 -20.89
N LEU A 69 -2.94 1.16 -20.75
CA LEU A 69 -3.09 -0.06 -21.54
C LEU A 69 -4.04 0.17 -22.73
N PRO A 70 -3.61 -0.12 -23.98
CA PRO A 70 -4.44 0.02 -25.16
C PRO A 70 -5.57 -1.03 -25.17
N LYS A 71 -6.81 -0.60 -25.48
CA LYS A 71 -8.02 -1.45 -25.42
C LYS A 71 -8.43 -2.10 -26.76
N THR A 72 -7.82 -1.72 -27.89
CA THR A 72 -8.16 -2.15 -29.27
C THR A 72 -7.03 -1.76 -30.24
N PRO A 73 -7.14 -2.10 -31.54
CA PRO A 73 -6.82 -3.39 -32.14
C PRO A 73 -5.30 -3.57 -32.35
N ASP A 74 -4.85 -4.82 -32.29
CA ASP A 74 -3.45 -5.34 -32.30
C ASP A 74 -2.62 -5.22 -31.02
N ALA A 75 -3.27 -4.93 -29.88
CA ALA A 75 -2.68 -5.17 -28.56
C ALA A 75 -2.58 -6.69 -28.30
N SER A 76 -1.39 -7.30 -28.39
CA SER A 76 -1.26 -8.76 -28.54
C SER A 76 -0.80 -9.56 -27.31
N SER A 77 -0.68 -8.96 -26.13
CA SER A 77 -0.81 -9.72 -24.87
C SER A 77 -0.91 -8.81 -23.65
N ILE A 78 -1.84 -9.17 -22.76
CA ILE A 78 -1.68 -9.14 -21.31
C ILE A 78 -2.28 -10.47 -20.85
N ASP A 79 -1.54 -11.55 -21.09
CA ASP A 79 -1.78 -12.85 -20.44
C ASP A 79 -0.88 -12.94 -19.21
#